data_AF-A0A9D9Q1Z2-F1
#
_entry.id   AF-A0A9D9Q1Z2-F1
#
_cell.length_a   1.000
_cell.length_b   1.000
_cell.length_c   1.000
_cell.angle_alpha   90.00
_cell.angle_beta   90.00
_cell.angle_gamma   90.00
#
_symmetry.space_group_name_H-M   'P 1'
#
loop_
_entity.id
_entity.type
_entity.pdbx_description
1 polymer ?
#
loop_
_entity_poly.entity_id
_entity_poly.type
_entity_poly.pdbx_seq_one_letter_code
_entity_poly.pdbx_strand_id
1 'polypeptide(L)'
;MLAPAATFANKMNIENPELYAVFPFRLFGFNTPGKDLAFHAFRHRQDRGNSGWRQDDIFAAYLGLADTAREYIVGRAKNKNSDSRFPAFWGPNYDWIPDQDHGSVLLKTLQAMVLQTDGTAIHLMPAWPKEWDVDFKLHAPYGTTIEGRYRTGTMDTVTVTPSRRRKDIVSPNSPIR
;
A
#
# COMPACT_ATOMS: atom_id res chain seq x y z
N MET A 1 -8.32 -18.32 -7.65
CA MET A 1 -8.22 -17.44 -6.46
C MET A 1 -6.98 -17.84 -5.69
N LEU A 2 -6.25 -16.91 -5.10
CA LEU A 2 -5.14 -17.25 -4.20
C LEU A 2 -5.71 -17.96 -2.96
N ALA A 3 -5.04 -19.02 -2.52
CA ALA A 3 -5.41 -19.78 -1.33
C ALA A 3 -4.21 -19.82 -0.37
N PRO A 4 -4.44 -19.72 0.94
CA PRO A 4 -3.34 -19.69 1.91
C PRO A 4 -2.70 -21.07 2.12
N ALA A 5 -3.44 -22.15 1.83
CA ALA A 5 -3.02 -23.53 1.88
C ALA A 5 -3.98 -24.40 1.06
N ALA A 6 -3.62 -25.65 0.78
CA ALA A 6 -4.53 -26.63 0.18
C ALA A 6 -5.68 -27.01 1.13
N THR A 7 -5.42 -27.08 2.43
CA THR A 7 -6.40 -27.30 3.50
C THR A 7 -6.08 -26.40 4.69
N PHE A 8 -7.12 -25.90 5.37
CA PHE A 8 -6.98 -25.04 6.55
C PHE A 8 -7.97 -25.47 7.63
N ALA A 9 -7.50 -26.22 8.62
CA ALA A 9 -8.39 -26.88 9.58
C ALA A 9 -8.96 -25.93 10.63
N ASN A 10 -8.14 -25.02 11.17
CA ASN A 10 -8.53 -24.09 12.24
C ASN A 10 -7.92 -22.71 12.01
N LYS A 11 -8.77 -21.67 11.95
CA LYS A 11 -8.33 -20.27 11.92
C LYS A 11 -8.37 -19.67 13.32
N MET A 12 -7.19 -19.36 13.85
CA MET A 12 -7.01 -18.82 15.21
C MET A 12 -6.67 -17.33 15.24
N ASN A 13 -6.54 -16.68 14.08
CA ASN A 13 -6.19 -15.27 13.95
C ASN A 13 -6.99 -14.60 12.83
N ILE A 14 -6.97 -13.28 12.78
CA ILE A 14 -7.70 -12.44 11.81
C ILE A 14 -6.83 -11.95 10.63
N GLU A 15 -5.94 -12.81 10.16
CA GLU A 15 -5.06 -12.57 9.01
C GLU A 15 -5.71 -13.02 7.68
N ASN A 16 -5.17 -12.47 6.59
CA ASN A 16 -5.50 -12.84 5.20
C ASN A 16 -4.26 -13.41 4.49
N PRO A 17 -3.75 -14.59 4.88
CA PRO A 17 -2.54 -15.19 4.31
C PRO A 17 -2.61 -15.43 2.79
N GLU A 18 -3.82 -15.56 2.23
CA GLU A 18 -4.03 -15.63 0.78
C GLU A 18 -3.56 -14.37 0.03
N LEU A 19 -3.39 -13.24 0.74
CA LEU A 19 -2.88 -11.99 0.20
C LEU A 19 -1.39 -11.79 0.46
N TYR A 20 -0.68 -12.75 1.06
CA TYR A 20 0.77 -12.62 1.26
C TYR A 20 1.56 -12.59 -0.05
N ALA A 21 1.01 -13.22 -1.09
CA ALA A 21 1.53 -13.11 -2.45
C ALA A 21 1.40 -11.68 -3.03
N VAL A 22 0.51 -10.83 -2.49
CA VAL A 22 0.44 -9.39 -2.83
C VAL A 22 1.45 -8.61 -1.99
N PHE A 23 1.42 -8.77 -0.67
CA PHE A 23 2.41 -8.20 0.24
C PHE A 23 2.56 -9.12 1.45
N PRO A 24 3.77 -9.46 1.91
CA PRO A 24 5.04 -8.80 1.58
C PRO A 24 5.77 -9.36 0.35
N PHE A 25 5.33 -10.48 -0.24
CA PHE A 25 6.11 -11.16 -1.28
C PHE A 25 6.07 -10.46 -2.64
N ARG A 26 5.03 -9.65 -2.93
CA ARG A 26 4.90 -8.88 -4.17
C ARG A 26 5.00 -9.72 -5.44
N LEU A 27 4.46 -10.94 -5.40
CA LEU A 27 4.31 -11.83 -6.55
C LEU A 27 3.14 -11.39 -7.44
N PHE A 28 2.14 -10.73 -6.85
CA PHE A 28 1.01 -10.15 -7.56
C PHE A 28 0.83 -8.67 -7.19
N GLY A 29 0.50 -7.85 -8.18
CA GLY A 29 0.21 -6.44 -8.03
C GLY A 29 -0.62 -5.91 -9.19
N PHE A 30 -0.91 -4.61 -9.18
CA PHE A 30 -1.70 -3.96 -10.23
C PHE A 30 -1.10 -4.11 -11.64
N ASN A 31 0.23 -4.27 -11.72
CA ASN A 31 1.03 -4.33 -12.94
C ASN A 31 1.45 -5.75 -13.35
N THR A 32 1.09 -6.80 -12.60
CA THR A 32 1.57 -8.17 -12.87
C THR A 32 0.58 -8.97 -13.71
N PRO A 33 1.05 -9.95 -14.51
CA PRO A 33 0.19 -11.01 -15.03
C PRO A 33 -0.54 -11.74 -13.89
N GLY A 34 -1.80 -12.13 -14.12
CA GLY A 34 -2.58 -12.87 -13.13
C GLY A 34 -3.12 -12.04 -11.95
N LYS A 35 -3.04 -10.70 -12.01
CA LYS A 35 -3.58 -9.78 -10.98
C LYS A 35 -5.04 -10.06 -10.58
N ASP A 36 -5.84 -10.60 -11.51
CA ASP A 36 -7.24 -10.96 -11.24
C ASP A 36 -7.37 -11.99 -10.12
N LEU A 37 -6.42 -12.93 -9.99
CA LEU A 37 -6.40 -13.90 -8.89
C LEU A 37 -6.27 -13.20 -7.54
N ALA A 38 -5.46 -12.15 -7.47
CA ALA A 38 -5.23 -11.36 -6.28
C ALA A 38 -6.41 -10.40 -5.99
N PHE A 39 -7.02 -9.80 -7.01
CA PHE A 39 -8.27 -9.05 -6.86
C PHE A 39 -9.40 -9.93 -6.34
N HIS A 40 -9.55 -11.15 -6.88
CA HIS A 40 -10.52 -12.11 -6.39
C HIS A 40 -10.22 -12.49 -4.93
N ALA A 41 -8.97 -12.79 -4.58
CA ALA A 41 -8.58 -13.06 -3.20
C ALA A 41 -8.95 -11.89 -2.28
N PHE A 42 -8.61 -10.66 -2.67
CA PHE A 42 -8.92 -9.45 -1.90
C PHE A 42 -10.42 -9.28 -1.72
N ARG A 43 -11.23 -9.43 -2.78
CA ARG A 43 -12.68 -9.26 -2.73
C ARG A 43 -13.37 -10.31 -1.86
N HIS A 44 -12.84 -11.53 -1.81
CA HIS A 44 -13.46 -12.66 -1.12
C HIS A 44 -12.83 -12.98 0.23
N ARG A 45 -11.77 -12.25 0.63
CA ARG A 45 -11.16 -12.39 1.95
C ARG A 45 -12.20 -12.27 3.07
N GLN A 46 -12.06 -13.14 4.06
CA GLN A 46 -12.98 -13.23 5.19
C GLN A 46 -12.80 -12.04 6.13
N ASP A 47 -11.55 -11.68 6.39
CA ASP A 47 -11.18 -10.69 7.39
C ASP A 47 -11.00 -9.32 6.74
N ARG A 48 -11.67 -8.30 7.27
CA ARG A 48 -11.64 -6.95 6.71
C ARG A 48 -11.48 -5.91 7.80
N GLY A 49 -10.61 -4.93 7.58
CA GLY A 49 -10.47 -3.79 8.46
C GLY A 49 -9.14 -3.08 8.31
N ASN A 50 -9.01 -1.95 8.99
CA ASN A 50 -7.90 -1.01 8.88
C ASN A 50 -7.43 -0.58 10.29
N SER A 51 -7.32 -1.52 11.22
CA SER A 51 -6.85 -1.28 12.59
C SER A 51 -5.77 -2.29 12.99
N GLY A 52 -4.95 -1.95 13.98
CA GLY A 52 -3.78 -2.74 14.38
C GLY A 52 -2.91 -3.18 13.20
N TRP A 53 -2.39 -4.40 13.32
CA TRP A 53 -1.52 -5.07 12.35
C TRP A 53 -2.21 -5.56 11.06
N ARG A 54 -3.53 -5.39 10.89
CA ARG A 54 -4.20 -5.75 9.62
C ARG A 54 -3.54 -5.02 8.44
N GLN A 55 -3.49 -5.63 7.27
CA GLN A 55 -2.72 -5.14 6.11
C GLN A 55 -3.59 -4.82 4.89
N ASP A 56 -4.92 -4.78 5.05
CA ASP A 56 -5.88 -4.60 3.97
C ASP A 56 -5.61 -3.37 3.10
N ASP A 57 -5.19 -2.27 3.72
CA ASP A 57 -4.85 -1.04 3.02
C ASP A 57 -3.54 -1.12 2.25
N ILE A 58 -2.56 -1.88 2.75
CA ILE A 58 -1.35 -2.22 1.99
C ILE A 58 -1.74 -3.05 0.77
N PHE A 59 -2.57 -4.09 0.94
CA PHE A 59 -3.03 -4.92 -0.17
C PHE A 59 -3.78 -4.09 -1.22
N ALA A 60 -4.68 -3.19 -0.79
CA ALA A 60 -5.38 -2.28 -1.69
C ALA A 60 -4.41 -1.40 -2.48
N ALA A 61 -3.36 -0.86 -1.84
CA ALA A 61 -2.35 -0.06 -2.51
C ALA A 61 -1.57 -0.85 -3.57
N TYR A 62 -1.08 -2.06 -3.25
CA TYR A 62 -0.36 -2.91 -4.22
C TYR A 62 -1.26 -3.42 -5.36
N LEU A 63 -2.57 -3.47 -5.15
CA LEU A 63 -3.55 -3.79 -6.19
C LEU A 63 -4.04 -2.56 -6.97
N GLY A 64 -3.57 -1.35 -6.66
CA GLY A 64 -3.99 -0.14 -7.37
C GLY A 64 -5.42 0.32 -7.04
N LEU A 65 -6.01 -0.18 -5.95
CA LEU A 65 -7.36 0.14 -5.51
C LEU A 65 -7.35 1.46 -4.71
N ALA A 66 -7.16 2.57 -5.41
CA ALA A 66 -6.96 3.90 -4.81
C ALA A 66 -8.07 4.30 -3.83
N ASP A 67 -9.34 4.10 -4.18
CA ASP A 67 -10.48 4.47 -3.33
C ASP A 67 -10.51 3.66 -2.03
N THR A 68 -10.29 2.34 -2.12
CA THR A 68 -10.23 1.47 -0.94
C THR A 68 -9.02 1.79 -0.07
N ALA A 69 -7.85 2.02 -0.67
CA ALA A 69 -6.65 2.41 0.07
C ALA A 69 -6.89 3.73 0.81
N ARG A 70 -7.46 4.74 0.12
CA ARG A 70 -7.87 6.03 0.70
C ARG A 70 -8.80 5.87 1.89
N GLU A 71 -9.89 5.13 1.73
CA GLU A 71 -10.88 4.91 2.80
C GLU A 71 -10.18 4.39 4.06
N TYR A 72 -9.35 3.35 3.89
CA TYR A 72 -8.71 2.69 5.02
C TYR A 72 -7.61 3.54 5.67
N ILE A 73 -6.75 4.23 4.91
CA ILE A 73 -5.73 5.09 5.53
C ILE A 73 -6.33 6.30 6.23
N VAL A 74 -7.42 6.86 5.71
CA VAL A 74 -8.15 7.97 6.37
C VAL A 74 -8.77 7.47 7.66
N GLY A 75 -9.36 6.27 7.67
CA GLY A 75 -9.89 5.66 8.89
C GLY A 75 -8.80 5.42 9.94
N ARG A 76 -7.61 4.96 9.54
CA ARG A 76 -6.44 4.82 10.43
C ARG A 76 -6.01 6.17 11.02
N ALA A 77 -5.78 7.15 10.16
CA ALA A 77 -5.29 8.47 10.56
C ALA A 77 -6.28 9.24 11.46
N LYS A 78 -7.58 8.99 11.33
CA LYS A 78 -8.63 9.59 12.19
C LYS A 78 -8.77 8.91 13.55
N ASN A 79 -8.26 7.68 13.71
CA ASN A 79 -8.32 6.97 14.97
C ASN A 79 -7.28 7.56 15.94
N LYS A 80 -7.63 7.60 17.22
CA LYS A 80 -6.72 7.87 18.33
C LYS A 80 -7.25 7.21 19.60
N ASN A 81 -6.37 6.85 20.52
CA ASN A 81 -6.77 6.46 21.85
C ASN A 81 -7.31 7.71 22.60
N SER A 82 -8.52 7.62 23.16
CA SER A 82 -9.19 8.74 23.84
C SER A 82 -8.46 9.22 25.09
N ASP A 83 -7.74 8.32 25.74
CA ASP A 83 -7.05 8.57 27.01
C ASP A 83 -5.64 9.15 26.78
N SER A 84 -5.22 9.24 25.51
CA SER A 84 -3.93 9.77 25.10
C SER A 84 -4.02 11.21 24.61
N ARG A 85 -3.14 12.07 25.13
CA ARG A 85 -3.02 13.47 24.69
C ARG A 85 -2.40 13.60 23.30
N PHE A 86 -1.47 12.71 22.95
CA PHE A 86 -0.80 12.74 21.65
C PHE A 86 -1.72 12.17 20.56
N PRO A 87 -2.02 12.89 19.47
CA PRO A 87 -3.01 12.46 18.48
C PRO A 87 -2.67 11.16 17.74
N ALA A 88 -1.38 10.81 17.65
CA ALA A 88 -0.89 9.61 16.99
C ALA A 88 -0.52 8.49 17.99
N PHE A 89 -1.17 8.46 19.17
CA PHE A 89 -1.21 7.27 20.01
C PHE A 89 -2.48 6.49 19.67
N TRP A 90 -2.31 5.36 18.98
CA TRP A 90 -3.38 4.44 18.64
C TRP A 90 -3.49 3.31 19.68
N GLY A 91 -4.56 2.52 19.59
CA GLY A 91 -4.71 1.28 20.33
C GLY A 91 -5.75 1.32 21.46
N PRO A 92 -5.93 0.18 22.16
CA PRO A 92 -5.07 -1.00 22.10
C PRO A 92 -5.26 -1.85 20.83
N ASN A 93 -6.38 -1.74 20.09
CA ASN A 93 -6.69 -2.60 18.93
C ASN A 93 -6.43 -4.09 19.23
N TYR A 94 -5.30 -4.65 18.76
CA TYR A 94 -4.86 -6.02 19.02
C TYR A 94 -3.64 -6.13 19.95
N ASP A 95 -2.98 -4.99 20.24
CA ASP A 95 -1.71 -4.87 20.95
C ASP A 95 -1.81 -3.87 22.12
N TRP A 96 -0.73 -3.11 22.40
CA TRP A 96 -0.63 -2.15 23.50
C TRP A 96 -0.94 -0.70 23.07
N ILE A 97 -0.77 0.26 23.99
CA ILE A 97 -0.84 1.71 23.71
C ILE A 97 0.56 2.34 23.96
N PRO A 98 1.18 3.01 22.98
CA PRO A 98 0.71 3.20 21.61
C PRO A 98 0.86 1.93 20.76
N ASP A 99 -0.18 1.65 19.96
CA ASP A 99 -0.17 0.63 18.91
C ASP A 99 0.71 1.10 17.74
N GLN A 100 1.92 0.54 17.66
CA GLN A 100 2.91 0.86 16.63
C GLN A 100 2.59 0.19 15.29
N ASP A 101 1.88 -0.94 15.29
CA ASP A 101 1.54 -1.67 14.08
C ASP A 101 0.52 -0.88 13.25
N HIS A 102 -0.45 -0.26 13.92
CA HIS A 102 -1.41 0.63 13.30
C HIS A 102 -0.73 1.76 12.51
N GLY A 103 0.22 2.44 13.16
CA GLY A 103 0.99 3.54 12.56
C GLY A 103 1.94 3.06 11.46
N SER A 104 2.59 1.91 11.67
CA SER A 104 3.51 1.32 10.69
C SER A 104 2.81 0.94 9.40
N VAL A 105 1.62 0.32 9.50
CA VAL A 105 0.79 -0.01 8.35
C VAL A 105 0.32 1.26 7.64
N LEU A 106 -0.18 2.26 8.39
CA LEU A 106 -0.59 3.55 7.83
C LEU A 106 0.52 4.19 6.98
N LEU A 107 1.74 4.29 7.54
CA LEU A 107 2.88 4.89 6.84
C LEU A 107 3.31 4.05 5.64
N LYS A 108 3.33 2.72 5.78
CA LYS A 108 3.73 1.83 4.69
C LYS A 108 2.77 1.92 3.52
N THR A 109 1.46 1.96 3.79
CA THR A 109 0.42 2.11 2.77
C THR A 109 0.52 3.46 2.08
N LEU A 110 0.64 4.56 2.84
CA LEU A 110 0.76 5.89 2.25
C LEU A 110 1.94 5.97 1.26
N GLN A 111 3.10 5.40 1.64
CA GLN A 111 4.24 5.31 0.74
C GLN A 111 3.97 4.43 -0.48
N ALA A 112 3.30 3.29 -0.31
CA ALA A 112 2.96 2.38 -1.41
C ALA A 112 1.90 2.95 -2.36
N MET A 113 1.00 3.83 -1.88
CA MET A 113 0.06 4.54 -2.75
C MET A 113 0.78 5.53 -3.68
N VAL A 114 1.88 6.12 -3.21
CA VAL A 114 2.71 7.10 -3.93
C VAL A 114 3.74 6.44 -4.85
N LEU A 115 4.44 5.41 -4.38
CA LEU A 115 5.54 4.78 -5.11
C LEU A 115 5.61 3.28 -4.88
N GLN A 116 5.66 2.53 -5.98
CA GLN A 116 5.95 1.09 -5.99
C GLN A 116 7.01 0.76 -7.03
N THR A 117 7.66 -0.38 -6.85
CA THR A 117 8.71 -0.85 -7.75
C THR A 117 8.58 -2.34 -8.01
N ASP A 118 8.82 -2.73 -9.25
CA ASP A 118 8.88 -4.12 -9.70
C ASP A 118 10.17 -4.33 -10.51
N GLY A 119 11.09 -5.11 -9.97
CA GLY A 119 12.48 -5.14 -10.45
C GLY A 119 13.08 -3.72 -10.51
N THR A 120 13.46 -3.28 -11.71
CA THR A 120 13.99 -1.93 -11.93
C THR A 120 12.90 -0.88 -12.16
N ALA A 121 11.68 -1.29 -12.52
CA ALA A 121 10.58 -0.40 -12.86
C ALA A 121 10.11 0.41 -11.65
N ILE A 122 9.77 1.68 -11.89
CA ILE A 122 9.29 2.63 -10.90
C ILE A 122 7.90 3.09 -11.31
N HIS A 123 6.92 2.85 -10.45
CA HIS A 123 5.54 3.26 -10.65
C HIS A 123 5.20 4.38 -9.68
N LEU A 124 4.76 5.52 -10.22
CA LEU A 124 4.33 6.68 -9.44
C LEU A 124 2.81 6.74 -9.40
N MET A 125 2.27 7.10 -8.25
CA MET A 125 0.83 7.21 -7.98
C MET A 125 0.03 5.93 -8.29
N PRO A 126 0.55 4.70 -8.05
CA PRO A 126 -0.15 3.47 -8.44
C PRO A 126 -1.52 3.30 -7.77
N ALA A 127 -1.75 3.88 -6.60
CA ALA A 127 -3.03 3.85 -5.89
C ALA A 127 -3.34 5.21 -5.23
N TRP A 128 -2.96 6.32 -5.88
CA TRP A 128 -3.16 7.65 -5.34
C TRP A 128 -4.51 8.26 -5.81
N PRO A 129 -5.33 8.80 -4.90
CA PRO A 129 -6.53 9.55 -5.27
C PRO A 129 -6.17 10.80 -6.08
N LYS A 130 -6.79 10.99 -7.24
CA LYS A 130 -6.42 12.07 -8.18
C LYS A 130 -6.66 13.46 -7.60
N GLU A 131 -7.58 13.58 -6.66
CA GLU A 131 -7.94 14.82 -5.97
C GLU A 131 -6.99 15.17 -4.81
N TRP A 132 -6.05 14.30 -4.46
CA TRP A 132 -5.11 14.57 -3.37
C TRP A 132 -3.82 15.19 -3.86
N ASP A 133 -3.49 16.33 -3.27
CA ASP A 133 -2.20 16.98 -3.45
C ASP A 133 -1.14 16.32 -2.56
N VAL A 134 0.06 16.09 -3.10
CA VAL A 134 1.21 15.58 -2.32
C VAL A 134 2.54 16.13 -2.81
N ASP A 135 3.38 16.54 -1.87
CA ASP A 135 4.83 16.68 -2.07
C ASP A 135 5.49 15.48 -1.39
N PHE A 136 6.34 14.75 -2.11
CA PHE A 136 6.95 13.53 -1.60
C PHE A 136 8.43 13.44 -1.94
N LYS A 137 9.15 12.71 -1.10
CA LYS A 137 10.51 12.23 -1.34
C LYS A 137 10.64 10.83 -0.79
N LEU A 138 10.75 9.84 -1.67
CA LEU A 138 10.76 8.43 -1.31
C LEU A 138 11.97 7.70 -1.91
N HIS A 139 12.40 6.66 -1.20
CA HIS A 139 13.45 5.76 -1.66
C HIS A 139 12.87 4.65 -2.55
N ALA A 140 13.65 4.30 -3.57
CA ALA A 140 13.47 3.12 -4.41
C ALA A 140 14.75 2.28 -4.40
N PRO A 141 14.69 0.99 -4.79
CA PRO A 141 15.87 0.12 -4.88
C PRO A 141 16.99 0.72 -5.75
N TYR A 142 18.19 0.14 -5.63
CA TYR A 142 19.40 0.58 -6.34
C TYR A 142 19.82 2.02 -6.01
N GLY A 143 19.74 2.40 -4.73
CA GLY A 143 20.23 3.69 -4.22
C GLY A 143 19.52 4.88 -4.85
N THR A 144 18.22 4.77 -5.09
CA THR A 144 17.46 5.76 -5.85
C THR A 144 16.50 6.53 -4.95
N THR A 145 16.39 7.84 -5.19
CA THR A 145 15.43 8.72 -4.52
C THR A 145 14.58 9.41 -5.57
N ILE A 146 13.28 9.44 -5.35
CA ILE A 146 12.30 10.12 -6.19
C ILE A 146 11.69 11.21 -5.35
N GLU A 147 11.82 12.44 -5.82
CA GLU A 147 11.20 13.63 -5.25
C GLU A 147 10.21 14.19 -6.26
N GLY A 148 9.00 14.54 -5.83
CA GLY A 148 7.99 15.02 -6.76
C GLY A 148 6.83 15.73 -6.10
N ARG A 149 6.08 16.42 -6.95
CA ARG A 149 4.86 17.16 -6.61
C ARG A 149 3.73 16.69 -7.51
N TYR A 150 2.64 16.26 -6.90
CA TYR A 150 1.40 15.93 -7.59
C TYR A 150 0.31 16.91 -7.16
N ARG A 151 -0.32 17.59 -8.12
CA ARG A 151 -1.38 18.57 -7.89
C ARG A 151 -2.47 18.40 -8.92
N THR A 152 -3.72 18.63 -8.50
CA THR A 152 -4.88 18.72 -9.42
C THR A 152 -4.99 17.55 -10.42
N GLY A 153 -4.66 16.33 -9.98
CA GLY A 153 -4.76 15.13 -10.81
C GLY A 153 -3.54 14.84 -11.70
N THR A 154 -2.48 15.66 -11.65
CA THR A 154 -1.29 15.51 -12.50
C THR A 154 0.01 15.63 -11.73
N MET A 155 1.07 15.05 -12.29
CA MET A 155 2.41 15.16 -11.75
C MET A 155 3.08 16.44 -12.28
N ASP A 156 3.28 17.42 -11.40
CA ASP A 156 3.87 18.72 -11.74
C ASP A 156 5.38 18.61 -11.92
N THR A 157 6.06 17.98 -10.96
CA THR A 157 7.51 17.83 -10.95
C THR A 157 7.92 16.43 -10.51
N VAL A 158 8.96 15.91 -11.13
CA VAL A 158 9.63 14.67 -10.71
C VAL A 158 11.13 14.80 -10.93
N THR A 159 11.87 14.64 -9.84
CA THR A 159 13.33 14.56 -9.80
C THR A 159 13.72 13.16 -9.36
N VAL A 160 14.58 12.51 -10.14
CA VAL A 160 15.10 11.17 -9.84
C VAL A 160 16.60 11.26 -9.63
N THR A 161 17.07 10.75 -8.50
CA THR A 161 18.50 10.71 -8.15
C THR A 161 18.92 9.27 -7.93
N PRO A 162 19.87 8.70 -8.70
CA PRO A 162 20.59 9.34 -9.81
C PRO A 162 19.72 9.48 -11.07
N SER A 163 19.96 10.54 -11.87
CA SER A 163 19.14 10.88 -13.05
C SER A 163 19.02 9.77 -14.09
N ARG A 164 20.03 8.89 -14.19
CA ARG A 164 20.02 7.70 -15.07
C ARG A 164 18.83 6.75 -14.82
N ARG A 165 18.26 6.77 -13.61
CA ARG A 165 17.10 5.95 -13.21
C ARG A 165 15.77 6.55 -13.67
N ARG A 166 15.75 7.78 -14.20
CA ARG A 166 14.53 8.41 -14.73
C ARG A 166 13.87 7.58 -15.83
N LYS A 167 14.68 6.87 -16.63
CA LYS A 167 14.20 5.97 -17.68
C LYS A 167 13.38 4.78 -17.16
N ASP A 168 13.50 4.47 -15.87
CA ASP A 168 12.80 3.34 -15.26
C ASP A 168 11.41 3.73 -14.72
N ILE A 169 11.04 5.02 -14.78
CA ILE A 169 9.66 5.45 -14.50
C ILE A 169 8.74 4.93 -15.61
N VAL A 170 7.75 4.14 -15.21
CA VAL A 170 6.75 3.58 -16.12
C VAL A 170 5.65 4.61 -16.34
N SER A 171 5.35 4.90 -17.60
CA SER A 171 4.22 5.76 -17.95
C SER A 171 2.89 5.03 -17.69
N PRO A 172 1.80 5.74 -17.32
CA PRO A 172 0.48 5.12 -17.07
C PRO A 172 -0.05 4.27 -18.25
N ASN A 173 0.49 4.47 -19.46
CA ASN A 173 0.08 3.81 -20.70
C ASN A 173 1.15 2.88 -21.30
N SER A 174 2.22 2.52 -20.59
CA SER A 174 3.18 1.54 -21.12
C SER A 174 2.54 0.14 -21.06
N PRO A 175 2.44 -0.59 -22.19
CA PRO A 175 1.92 -1.95 -22.17
C PRO A 175 2.80 -2.81 -21.25
N ILE A 176 2.15 -3.59 -20.39
CA ILE A 176 2.78 -4.62 -19.56
C ILE A 176 3.48 -5.58 -20.52
N ARG A 177 4.81 -5.69 -20.41
CA ARG A 177 5.62 -6.61 -21.22
C ARG A 177 5.48 -8.03 -20.71
#